data_AF-A0A521YTP6-F1
#
_entry.id   AF-A0A521YTP6-F1
#
_cell.length_a   1.000
_cell.length_b   1.000
_cell.length_c   1.000
_cell.angle_alpha   90.00
_cell.angle_beta   90.00
_cell.angle_gamma   90.00
#
_symmetry.space_group_name_H-M   'P 1'
#
loop_
_entity.id
_entity.type
_entity.pdbx_description
1 polymer ?
#
loop_
_entity_poly.entity_id
_entity_poly.type
_entity_poly.pdbx_seq_one_letter_code
_entity_poly.pdbx_strand_id
1 'polypeptide(L)' 'MGRSTPAAREAADGARWSREEIEALLDLPFADLLWQAQQVHREHFDPNVIERATLLSIKTGG' A
#
# COMPACT_ATOMS: atom_id res chain seq x y z
N MET A 1 20.01 -0.65 -32.02
CA MET A 1 19.07 0.12 -31.20
C MET A 1 18.64 -0.74 -30.02
N GLY A 2 19.43 -0.75 -28.95
CA GLY A 2 19.08 -1.44 -27.70
C GLY A 2 18.18 -0.53 -26.87
N ARG A 3 16.98 -0.99 -26.54
CA ARG A 3 16.17 -0.32 -25.52
C ARG A 3 16.81 -0.62 -24.18
N SER A 4 17.52 0.36 -23.63
CA SER A 4 17.94 0.36 -22.23
C SER A 4 16.69 0.24 -21.37
N THR A 5 16.57 -0.86 -20.63
CA THR A 5 15.69 -0.95 -19.47
C THR A 5 16.06 0.19 -18.52
N PRO A 6 15.12 1.04 -18.07
CA PRO A 6 15.44 1.97 -17.00
C PRO A 6 15.60 1.16 -15.70
N ALA A 7 16.84 0.77 -15.41
CA ALA A 7 17.31 0.60 -14.05
C ALA A 7 17.31 2.00 -13.40
N ALA A 8 16.17 2.40 -12.82
CA ALA A 8 16.08 3.49 -11.85
C ALA A 8 14.63 3.68 -11.35
N ARG A 9 14.25 2.92 -10.34
CA ARG A 9 13.97 3.55 -9.04
C ARG A 9 14.84 2.84 -8.02
N GLU A 10 16.14 3.11 -8.13
CA GLU A 10 17.08 2.86 -7.05
C GLU A 10 16.60 3.70 -5.85
N ALA A 11 16.24 2.99 -4.78
CA ALA A 11 15.95 3.44 -3.42
C ALA A 11 15.56 4.93 -3.25
N ALA A 12 14.26 5.19 -3.16
CA ALA A 12 13.84 6.12 -2.13
C ALA A 12 14.24 5.49 -0.79
N ASP A 13 14.92 6.25 0.05
CA ASP A 13 15.37 5.89 1.39
C ASP A 13 14.18 5.50 2.29
N GLY A 14 13.71 4.27 2.12
CA GLY A 14 12.57 3.67 2.81
C GLY A 14 12.87 2.20 2.93
N ALA A 15 13.16 1.74 4.15
CA ALA A 15 13.50 0.36 4.43
C ALA A 15 12.48 -0.58 3.77
N ARG A 16 12.97 -1.55 2.99
CA ARG A 16 12.13 -2.65 2.56
C ARG A 16 11.72 -3.43 3.81
N TRP A 17 10.42 -3.57 4.02
CA TRP A 17 9.87 -4.39 5.09
C TRP A 17 10.42 -5.81 4.99
N SER A 18 10.96 -6.31 6.10
CA SER A 18 11.30 -7.72 6.26
C SER A 18 10.03 -8.54 6.49
N ARG A 19 10.13 -9.85 6.33
CA ARG A 19 9.01 -10.76 6.62
C ARG A 19 8.65 -10.71 8.10
N GLU A 20 9.66 -10.68 8.95
CA GLU A 20 9.55 -10.69 10.40
C GLU A 20 8.87 -9.40 10.91
N GLU A 21 9.14 -8.25 10.29
CA GLU A 21 8.49 -6.99 10.62
C GLU A 21 6.99 -7.01 10.28
N ILE A 22 6.62 -7.62 9.16
CA ILE A 22 5.21 -7.78 8.75
C ILE A 22 4.50 -8.76 9.70
N GLU A 23 5.14 -9.88 10.02
CA GLU A 23 4.60 -10.89 10.95
C GLU A 23 4.34 -10.27 12.33
N ALA A 24 5.28 -9.49 12.87
CA ALA A 24 5.10 -8.80 14.15
C ALA A 24 3.90 -7.84 14.16
N LEU A 25 3.61 -7.19 13.02
CA LEU A 25 2.45 -6.29 12.87
C LEU A 25 1.13 -7.07 12.80
N LEU A 26 1.13 -8.21 12.11
CA LEU A 26 -0.04 -9.09 12.00
C LEU A 26 -0.34 -9.85 13.30
N ASP A 27 0.67 -10.05 14.16
CA ASP A 27 0.53 -10.67 15.49
C ASP A 27 0.01 -9.71 16.56
N LEU A 28 -0.15 -8.41 16.25
CA LEU A 28 -0.75 -7.45 17.18
C LEU A 28 -2.21 -7.82 17.50
N PRO A 29 -2.70 -7.53 18.72
CA PRO A 29 -4.13 -7.56 18.99
C PRO A 29 -4.88 -6.70 17.98
N PHE A 30 -5.98 -7.23 17.44
CA PHE A 30 -6.70 -6.59 16.34
C PHE A 30 -7.07 -5.12 16.60
N ALA A 31 -7.47 -4.79 17.83
CA ALA A 31 -7.83 -3.42 18.21
C ALA A 31 -6.63 -2.46 18.16
N ASP A 32 -5.44 -2.93 18.55
CA ASP A 32 -4.22 -2.13 18.53
C ASP A 32 -3.74 -1.91 17.09
N LEU A 33 -3.78 -2.96 16.26
CA LEU A 33 -3.49 -2.87 14.83
C LEU A 33 -4.42 -1.86 14.14
N LEU A 34 -5.72 -1.93 14.42
CA LEU A 34 -6.71 -1.02 13.83
C LEU A 34 -6.47 0.42 14.27
N TRP A 35 -6.14 0.64 15.54
CA TRP A 35 -5.83 1.98 16.05
C TRP A 35 -4.58 2.56 15.36
N GLN A 36 -3.50 1.79 15.23
CA GLN A 36 -2.29 2.21 14.52
C GLN A 36 -2.58 2.52 13.05
N ALA A 37 -3.34 1.67 12.37
CA ALA A 37 -3.73 1.89 10.97
C ALA A 37 -4.52 3.20 10.80
N GLN A 38 -5.40 3.54 11.74
CA GLN A 38 -6.13 4.80 11.71
C GLN A 38 -5.22 6.02 11.88
N GLN A 39 -4.19 5.94 12.75
CA GLN A 39 -3.22 7.04 12.91
C GLN A 39 -2.48 7.29 11.59
N VAL A 40 -1.91 6.23 11.00
CA VAL A 40 -1.18 6.32 9.72
C VAL A 40 -2.10 6.87 8.62
N HIS A 41 -3.36 6.42 8.54
CA HIS A 41 -4.29 6.93 7.53
C HIS A 41 -4.55 8.43 7.70
N ARG A 42 -4.74 8.92 8.94
CA ARG A 42 -4.98 10.35 9.23
C ARG A 42 -3.77 11.24 8.98
N GLU A 43 -2.55 10.69 9.12
CA GLU A 43 -1.31 11.41 8.82
C GLU A 43 -1.13 11.66 7.31
N HIS A 44 -1.64 10.76 6.48
CA HIS A 44 -1.37 10.76 5.03
C HIS A 44 -2.58 11.14 4.17
N PHE A 45 -3.80 11.04 4.71
CA PHE A 45 -5.05 11.28 3.98
C PHE A 45 -6.02 12.15 4.79
N ASP A 46 -6.89 12.88 4.10
CA ASP A 46 -8.03 13.53 4.76
C ASP A 46 -8.99 12.45 5.25
N PRO A 47 -9.19 12.31 6.57
CA PRO A 47 -9.99 11.21 7.13
C PRO A 47 -11.48 11.26 6.80
N ASN A 48 -11.97 12.38 6.28
CA ASN A 48 -13.39 12.57 5.95
C ASN A 48 -13.64 12.58 4.43
N VAL A 49 -12.63 12.24 3.63
CA VAL A 49 -12.72 12.16 2.18
C VAL A 49 -12.52 10.71 1.74
N ILE A 50 -13.39 10.25 0.83
CA ILE A 50 -13.33 8.90 0.27
C ILE A 50 -13.24 8.98 -1.25
N GLU A 51 -12.35 8.19 -1.83
CA GLU A 51 -12.21 8.03 -3.28
C GLU A 51 -13.35 7.16 -3.83
N ARG A 52 -13.87 7.50 -5.01
CA ARG A 52 -14.99 6.78 -5.64
C ARG A 52 -14.68 6.46 -7.10
N ALA A 53 -14.34 5.19 -7.34
CA ALA A 53 -14.21 4.62 -8.66
C ALA A 53 -15.45 3.78 -9.03
N THR A 54 -15.78 3.72 -10.32
CA THR A 54 -16.76 2.76 -10.86
C THR A 54 -16.06 1.94 -11.93
N LEU A 55 -16.04 0.62 -11.74
CA LEU A 55 -15.47 -0.32 -12.70
C LEU A 55 -16.56 -0.72 -13.71
N LEU A 56 -16.23 -0.69 -15.00
CA LEU A 56 -17.07 -1.20 -16.08
C LEU A 56 -16.37 -2.38 -16.74
N SER A 57 -17.05 -3.53 -16.78
CA SER A 57 -16.60 -4.68 -17.56
C SER A 57 -16.97 -4.49 -19.03
N ILE A 58 -16.05 -3.95 -19.82
CA ILE A 58 -16.24 -3.66 -21.26
C ILE A 58 -16.29 -4.95 -22.10
N LYS A 59 -15.65 -6.03 -21.63
CA LYS A 59 -15.77 -7.39 -22.19
C LYS A 59 -15.60 -8.41 -21.07
N THR A 60 -16.58 -9.30 -20.92
CA THR A 60 -16.46 -10.49 -20.06
C THR A 60 -15.95 -11.66 -20.91
N GLY A 61 -15.01 -12.43 -20.36
CA GLY A 61 -14.42 -13.60 -21.01
C GLY A 61 -15.46 -14.69 -21.24
N GLY A 62 -15.55 -15.12 -22.49
CA GLY A 62 -16.40 -16.16 -23.07
C GLY A 62 -16.05 -16.25 -24.54
#